data_AF-A0A6H1P722-F1
#
_entry.id   AF-A0A6H1P722-F1
#
_cell.length_a   1.000
_cell.length_b   1.000
_cell.length_c   1.000
_cell.angle_alpha   90.00
_cell.angle_beta   90.00
_cell.angle_gamma   90.00
#
_symmetry.space_group_name_H-M   'P 1'
#
loop_
_entity.id
_entity.type
_entity.pdbx_description
1 polymer ?
#
loop_
_entity_poly.entity_id
_entity_poly.type
_entity_poly.pdbx_seq_one_letter_code
_entity_poly.pdbx_strand_id
1 'polypeptide(L)'
;MKLDDYILDYIPRAVRKVLKTSKADEVSILGYCMGGTMTSVFATLHPELPVRNLVFMASPFDFEETGLYGSFLDERYFDIDNVIDTLGLIPAEMIDFGNKMLKPTTNFYGPYVSLVDRANNEKFVKNWKLLQKWVSDGIPFPGEAYRQWIRDFYQQNKLIKGDLVIRGRKVTYPTVGDWLEKRSNQ
;
A
#
# COMPACT_ATOMS: atom_id res chain seq x y z
N MET A 1 -8.25 -14.24 -3.68
CA MET A 1 -8.03 -13.31 -2.54
C MET A 1 -7.96 -11.90 -3.10
N LYS A 2 -8.84 -11.02 -2.63
CA LYS A 2 -8.95 -9.61 -3.04
C LYS A 2 -8.31 -8.69 -2.01
N LEU A 3 -8.15 -7.42 -2.35
CA LEU A 3 -7.66 -6.40 -1.40
C LEU A 3 -8.61 -6.30 -0.20
N ASP A 4 -9.90 -6.50 -0.44
CA ASP A 4 -10.98 -6.64 0.54
C ASP A 4 -10.64 -7.58 1.69
N ASP A 5 -10.00 -8.72 1.40
CA ASP A 5 -9.67 -9.74 2.39
C ASP A 5 -8.68 -9.20 3.42
N TYR A 6 -7.67 -8.48 2.94
CA TYR A 6 -6.71 -7.84 3.82
C TYR A 6 -7.36 -6.77 4.70
N ILE A 7 -8.21 -5.92 4.10
CA ILE A 7 -8.83 -4.77 4.76
C ILE A 7 -9.86 -5.21 5.80
N LEU A 8 -10.74 -6.15 5.45
CA LEU A 8 -11.89 -6.52 6.28
C LEU A 8 -11.67 -7.73 7.18
N ASP A 9 -10.65 -8.56 6.91
CA ASP A 9 -10.41 -9.75 7.73
C ASP A 9 -9.03 -9.75 8.41
N TYR A 10 -7.96 -9.42 7.68
CA TYR A 10 -6.59 -9.61 8.20
C TYR A 10 -6.18 -8.47 9.14
N ILE A 11 -6.34 -7.21 8.73
CA ILE A 11 -6.02 -6.04 9.57
C ILE A 11 -6.85 -6.04 10.86
N PRO A 12 -8.20 -6.20 10.83
CA PRO A 12 -9.01 -6.26 12.06
C PRO A 12 -8.57 -7.40 13.00
N ARG A 13 -8.25 -8.57 12.44
CA ARG A 13 -7.78 -9.72 13.22
C ARG A 13 -6.43 -9.45 13.87
N ALA A 14 -5.51 -8.80 13.15
CA ALA A 14 -4.23 -8.38 13.69
C ALA A 14 -4.42 -7.38 14.83
N VAL A 15 -5.26 -6.36 14.65
CA VAL A 15 -5.59 -5.36 15.68
C VAL A 15 -6.14 -6.03 16.95
N ARG A 16 -7.16 -6.88 16.81
CA ARG A 16 -7.72 -7.62 17.97
C ARG A 16 -6.69 -8.48 18.67
N LYS A 17 -5.81 -9.13 17.90
CA LYS A 17 -4.74 -9.97 18.46
C LYS A 17 -3.71 -9.14 19.23
N VAL A 18 -3.28 -8.00 18.67
CA VAL A 18 -2.36 -7.07 19.32
C VAL A 18 -2.94 -6.58 20.64
N LEU A 19 -4.17 -6.07 20.64
CA LEU A 19 -4.85 -5.58 21.85
C LEU A 19 -4.98 -6.68 22.91
N LYS A 20 -5.40 -7.88 22.52
CA LYS A 20 -5.51 -9.04 23.43
C LYS A 20 -4.17 -9.40 24.06
N THR A 21 -3.08 -9.33 23.28
CA THR A 21 -1.74 -9.70 23.76
C THR A 21 -1.12 -8.59 24.61
N SER A 22 -1.28 -7.32 24.23
CA SER A 22 -0.70 -6.18 24.94
C SER A 22 -1.50 -5.78 26.19
N LYS A 23 -2.80 -6.13 26.24
CA LYS A 23 -3.78 -5.63 27.22
C LYS A 23 -3.96 -4.11 27.17
N ALA A 24 -3.58 -3.47 26.07
CA ALA A 24 -3.84 -2.05 25.84
C ALA A 24 -5.30 -1.86 25.41
N ASP A 25 -5.88 -0.71 25.76
CA ASP A 25 -7.24 -0.35 25.35
C ASP A 25 -7.31 0.10 23.90
N GLU A 26 -6.21 0.65 23.35
CA GLU A 26 -6.14 1.19 21.99
C GLU A 26 -4.85 0.79 21.26
N VAL A 27 -4.87 0.86 19.93
CA VAL A 27 -3.72 0.59 19.06
C VAL A 27 -3.34 1.81 18.22
N SER A 28 -2.05 1.99 17.95
CA SER A 28 -1.54 2.91 16.93
C SER A 28 -1.02 2.11 15.73
N ILE A 29 -1.38 2.52 14.52
CA ILE A 29 -1.05 1.79 13.29
C ILE A 29 -0.17 2.68 12.41
N LEU A 30 0.98 2.15 11.99
CA LEU A 30 1.82 2.73 10.94
C LEU A 30 1.54 1.99 9.62
N GLY A 31 1.00 2.71 8.65
CA GLY A 31 0.85 2.22 7.28
C GLY A 31 1.98 2.70 6.39
N TYR A 32 2.60 1.79 5.65
CA TYR A 32 3.70 2.08 4.73
C TYR A 32 3.29 1.73 3.29
N CYS A 33 3.52 2.65 2.34
CA CYS A 33 3.14 2.47 0.94
C CYS A 33 1.66 2.09 0.79
N MET A 34 1.35 1.04 0.02
CA MET A 34 0.00 0.47 -0.11
C MET A 34 -0.65 0.17 1.26
N GLY A 35 0.15 -0.20 2.26
CA GLY A 35 -0.34 -0.45 3.60
C GLY A 35 -0.97 0.76 4.27
N GLY A 36 -0.56 1.98 3.95
CA GLY A 36 -1.21 3.21 4.46
C GLY A 36 -2.58 3.45 3.84
N THR A 37 -2.71 3.24 2.53
CA THR A 37 -3.99 3.29 1.83
C THR A 37 -4.95 2.23 2.38
N MET A 38 -4.46 1.02 2.62
CA MET A 38 -5.28 -0.06 3.17
C MET A 38 -5.72 0.23 4.62
N THR A 39 -4.82 0.74 5.48
CA THR A 39 -5.16 1.02 6.87
C THR A 39 -6.06 2.24 7.02
N SER A 40 -6.00 3.22 6.11
CA SER A 40 -6.97 4.32 6.09
C SER A 40 -8.37 3.83 5.75
N VAL A 41 -8.51 2.98 4.73
CA VAL A 41 -9.79 2.36 4.36
C VAL A 41 -10.32 1.47 5.49
N PHE A 42 -9.44 0.65 6.08
CA PHE A 42 -9.77 -0.18 7.24
C PHE A 42 -10.36 0.64 8.39
N ALA A 43 -9.74 1.77 8.74
CA ALA A 43 -10.21 2.58 9.88
C ALA A 43 -11.60 3.17 9.65
N THR A 44 -11.93 3.53 8.41
CA THR A 44 -13.28 3.96 8.03
C THR A 44 -14.29 2.83 8.08
N LEU A 45 -13.89 1.62 7.69
CA LEU A 45 -14.78 0.45 7.65
C LEU A 45 -14.85 -0.29 9.00
N HIS A 46 -13.99 0.03 9.96
CA HIS A 46 -13.99 -0.57 11.29
C HIS A 46 -13.95 0.49 12.41
N PRO A 47 -14.93 1.41 12.46
CA PRO A 47 -14.97 2.46 13.48
C PRO A 47 -15.16 1.90 14.89
N GLU A 48 -15.60 0.64 15.04
CA GLU A 48 -15.74 -0.04 16.31
C GLU A 48 -14.42 -0.49 16.94
N LEU A 49 -13.32 -0.50 16.18
CA LEU A 49 -12.01 -0.89 16.71
C LEU A 49 -11.27 0.33 17.29
N PRO A 50 -10.63 0.19 18.46
CA PRO A 50 -10.04 1.32 19.18
C PRO A 50 -8.67 1.70 18.58
N VAL A 51 -8.69 2.37 17.43
CA VAL A 51 -7.50 2.92 16.78
C VAL A 51 -7.27 4.34 17.26
N ARG A 52 -6.19 4.54 18.03
CA ARG A 52 -5.82 5.84 18.58
C ARG A 52 -5.16 6.74 17.53
N ASN A 53 -4.19 6.19 16.80
CA ASN A 53 -3.40 6.93 15.82
C ASN A 53 -3.25 6.13 14.53
N LEU A 54 -3.34 6.82 13.39
CA LEU A 54 -2.90 6.33 12.09
C LEU A 54 -1.73 7.20 11.62
N VAL A 55 -0.60 6.56 11.33
CA VAL A 55 0.59 7.21 10.79
C VAL A 55 0.82 6.66 9.39
N PHE A 56 0.98 7.55 8.42
CA PHE A 56 1.21 7.17 7.03
C PHE A 56 2.63 7.52 6.60
N MET A 57 3.32 6.56 5.99
CA MET A 57 4.68 6.74 5.50
C MET A 57 4.73 6.34 4.02
N ALA A 58 5.12 7.29 3.16
CA ALA A 58 5.21 7.10 1.71
C ALA A 58 3.96 6.42 1.10
N SER A 59 2.77 6.75 1.62
CA SER A 59 1.51 6.10 1.25
C SER A 59 0.73 6.95 0.25
N PRO A 60 0.32 6.39 -0.90
CA PRO A 60 -0.49 7.11 -1.88
C PRO A 60 -1.97 7.15 -1.48
N PHE A 61 -2.63 8.26 -1.77
CA PHE A 61 -4.09 8.42 -1.56
C PHE A 61 -4.78 9.02 -2.79
N ASP A 62 -4.04 9.80 -3.57
CA ASP A 62 -4.43 10.29 -4.88
C ASP A 62 -3.51 9.67 -5.93
N PHE A 63 -4.13 9.09 -6.96
CA PHE A 63 -3.46 8.35 -8.02
C PHE A 63 -3.50 9.05 -9.38
N GLU A 64 -4.00 10.28 -9.45
CA GLU A 64 -4.12 11.04 -10.71
C GLU A 64 -2.75 11.34 -11.33
N GLU A 65 -1.79 11.81 -10.53
CA GLU A 65 -0.44 12.16 -11.00
C GLU A 65 0.64 11.20 -10.46
N THR A 66 0.54 9.92 -10.82
CA THR A 66 1.49 8.87 -10.35
C THR A 66 2.77 8.75 -11.19
N GLY A 67 3.04 9.73 -12.06
CA GLY A 67 4.21 9.73 -12.95
C GLY A 67 4.22 8.55 -13.91
N LEU A 68 5.38 7.91 -14.10
CA LEU A 68 5.50 6.78 -15.04
C LEU A 68 4.60 5.59 -14.70
N TYR A 69 4.24 5.40 -13.42
CA TYR A 69 3.29 4.36 -13.04
C TYR A 69 1.92 4.58 -13.67
N GLY A 70 1.44 5.82 -13.68
CA GLY A 70 0.17 6.19 -14.30
C GLY A 70 0.16 5.85 -15.79
N SER A 71 1.23 6.19 -16.50
CA SER A 71 1.36 5.88 -17.93
C SER A 71 1.45 4.37 -18.22
N PHE A 72 2.16 3.60 -17.39
CA PHE A 72 2.31 2.15 -17.60
C PHE A 72 1.07 1.35 -17.23
N LEU A 73 0.25 1.86 -16.31
CA LEU A 73 -0.94 1.19 -15.81
C LEU A 73 -2.23 1.75 -16.41
N ASP A 74 -2.10 2.72 -17.32
CA ASP A 74 -3.21 3.34 -18.03
C ASP A 74 -4.07 2.28 -18.73
N GLU A 75 -5.37 2.31 -18.47
CA GLU A 75 -6.33 1.31 -19.00
C GLU A 75 -6.36 1.25 -20.53
N ARG A 76 -5.94 2.30 -21.24
CA ARG A 76 -5.85 2.32 -22.70
C ARG A 76 -4.78 1.37 -23.25
N TYR A 77 -3.76 1.08 -22.45
CA TYR A 77 -2.58 0.32 -22.89
C TYR A 77 -2.29 -0.88 -21.98
N PHE A 78 -2.87 -0.94 -20.79
CA PHE A 78 -2.64 -1.97 -19.80
C PHE A 78 -3.96 -2.66 -19.40
N ASP A 79 -4.26 -3.75 -20.10
CA ASP A 79 -5.38 -4.62 -19.78
C ASP A 79 -5.03 -5.52 -18.58
N ILE A 80 -5.40 -5.06 -17.40
CA ILE A 80 -5.18 -5.78 -16.15
C ILE A 80 -5.96 -7.11 -16.09
N ASP A 81 -7.10 -7.26 -16.76
CA ASP A 81 -7.84 -8.51 -16.74
C ASP A 81 -7.05 -9.59 -17.49
N ASN A 82 -6.57 -9.27 -18.69
CA ASN A 82 -5.74 -10.17 -19.48
C ASN A 82 -4.45 -10.58 -18.75
N VAL A 83 -3.81 -9.65 -18.03
CA VAL A 83 -2.62 -9.95 -17.21
C VAL A 83 -2.95 -10.99 -16.13
N ILE A 84 -4.05 -10.80 -15.39
CA ILE A 84 -4.44 -11.73 -14.33
C ILE A 84 -4.92 -13.06 -14.89
N ASP A 85 -5.67 -13.06 -15.99
CA ASP A 85 -6.18 -14.29 -16.60
C ASP A 85 -5.03 -15.15 -17.17
N THR A 86 -3.93 -14.51 -17.58
CA THR A 86 -2.72 -15.20 -18.05
C THR A 86 -1.85 -15.71 -16.90
N LEU A 87 -1.59 -14.89 -15.88
CA LEU A 87 -0.58 -15.19 -14.86
C LEU A 87 -1.16 -15.83 -13.59
N GLY A 88 -2.41 -15.51 -13.23
CA GLY A 88 -3.08 -15.88 -11.98
C GLY A 88 -2.49 -15.22 -10.73
N LEU A 89 -1.17 -15.26 -10.57
CA LEU A 89 -0.39 -14.55 -9.57
C LEU A 89 0.61 -13.64 -10.28
N ILE A 90 0.79 -12.42 -9.78
CA ILE A 90 1.78 -11.50 -10.35
C ILE A 90 3.16 -11.86 -9.79
N PRO A 91 4.16 -12.15 -10.66
CA PRO A 91 5.53 -12.39 -10.24
C PRO A 91 6.11 -11.18 -9.49
N ALA A 92 6.90 -11.43 -8.45
CA ALA A 92 7.54 -10.37 -7.68
C ALA A 92 8.46 -9.50 -8.55
N GLU A 93 9.13 -10.13 -9.50
CA GLU A 93 10.07 -9.53 -10.46
C GLU A 93 9.37 -8.51 -11.36
N MET A 94 8.10 -8.75 -11.72
CA MET A 94 7.32 -7.80 -12.51
C MET A 94 7.07 -6.52 -11.73
N ILE A 95 6.76 -6.63 -10.44
CA ILE A 95 6.54 -5.49 -9.56
C ILE A 95 7.84 -4.74 -9.27
N ASP A 96 8.94 -5.47 -8.99
CA ASP A 96 10.26 -4.89 -8.81
C ASP A 96 10.71 -4.13 -10.07
N PHE A 97 10.51 -4.71 -11.25
CA PHE A 97 10.79 -4.05 -12.52
C PHE A 97 10.00 -2.74 -12.67
N GLY A 98 8.69 -2.78 -12.44
CA GLY A 98 7.84 -1.58 -12.45
C GLY A 98 8.34 -0.48 -11.50
N ASN A 99 8.72 -0.86 -10.27
CA ASN A 99 9.26 0.08 -9.28
C ASN A 99 10.59 0.69 -9.72
N LYS A 100 11.49 -0.11 -10.30
CA LYS A 100 12.79 0.39 -10.79
C LYS A 100 12.61 1.35 -11.97
N MET A 101 11.64 1.09 -12.84
CA MET A 101 11.35 1.92 -14.00
C MET A 101 10.84 3.33 -13.66
N LEU A 102 10.44 3.62 -12.41
CA LEU A 102 10.09 4.98 -11.99
C LEU A 102 11.24 5.98 -12.10
N LYS A 103 12.45 5.54 -11.76
CA LYS A 103 13.69 6.31 -11.88
C LYS A 103 14.79 5.38 -12.35
N PRO A 104 14.77 4.96 -13.63
CA PRO A 104 15.53 3.81 -14.09
C PRO A 104 17.03 4.02 -13.86
N THR A 105 17.56 5.19 -14.18
CA THR A 105 18.97 5.52 -13.96
C THR A 105 19.35 5.41 -12.48
N THR A 106 18.58 6.05 -11.60
CA THR A 106 18.82 6.05 -10.15
C THR A 106 18.62 4.67 -9.53
N ASN A 107 17.59 3.94 -9.91
CA ASN A 107 17.20 2.69 -9.26
C ASN A 107 17.99 1.48 -9.76
N PHE A 108 18.38 1.45 -11.04
CA PHE A 108 19.22 0.36 -11.58
C PHE A 108 20.70 0.55 -11.24
N TYR A 109 21.25 1.77 -11.37
CA TYR A 109 22.69 1.99 -11.24
C TYR A 109 23.09 2.67 -9.93
N GLY A 110 22.25 3.56 -9.39
CA GLY A 110 22.55 4.35 -8.19
C GLY A 110 22.99 3.53 -6.97
N PRO A 111 22.35 2.37 -6.64
CA PRO A 111 22.82 1.52 -5.56
C PRO A 111 24.26 1.01 -5.77
N TYR A 112 24.64 0.64 -7.00
CA TYR A 112 25.96 0.10 -7.29
C TYR A 112 27.03 1.19 -7.34
N VAL A 113 26.72 2.37 -7.89
CA VAL A 113 27.60 3.54 -7.82
C VAL A 113 27.89 3.89 -6.36
N SER A 114 26.84 3.97 -5.52
CA SER A 114 26.98 4.23 -4.09
C SER A 114 27.82 3.17 -3.36
N LEU A 115 27.78 1.92 -3.82
CA LEU A 115 28.58 0.82 -3.29
C LEU A 115 30.06 1.01 -3.63
N VAL A 116 30.39 1.31 -4.89
CA VAL A 116 31.77 1.55 -5.32
C VAL A 116 32.38 2.72 -4.55
N ASP A 117 31.65 3.84 -4.43
CA ASP A 117 32.11 5.04 -3.74
C ASP A 117 32.44 4.83 -2.26
N ARG A 118 31.81 3.83 -1.62
CA ARG A 118 31.86 3.60 -0.17
C ARG A 118 32.27 2.18 0.20
N ALA A 119 32.93 1.47 -0.71
CA ALA A 119 33.30 0.07 -0.54
C ALA A 119 34.18 -0.18 0.69
N ASN A 120 35.01 0.80 1.07
CA ASN A 120 35.89 0.73 2.24
C ASN A 120 35.16 0.94 3.59
N ASN A 121 33.87 1.27 3.58
CA ASN A 121 33.07 1.45 4.79
C ASN A 121 32.25 0.18 5.07
N GLU A 122 32.76 -0.68 5.94
CA GLU A 122 32.13 -1.97 6.27
C GLU A 122 30.68 -1.83 6.75
N LYS A 123 30.39 -0.81 7.57
CA LYS A 123 29.03 -0.55 8.07
C LYS A 123 28.09 -0.19 6.93
N PHE A 124 28.54 0.64 5.99
CA PHE A 124 27.78 0.98 4.79
C PHE A 124 27.54 -0.26 3.94
N VAL A 125 28.57 -1.05 3.63
CA VAL A 125 28.45 -2.27 2.82
C VAL A 125 27.47 -3.26 3.46
N LYS A 126 27.51 -3.43 4.79
CA LYS A 126 26.55 -4.28 5.50
C LYS A 126 25.12 -3.80 5.33
N ASN A 127 24.86 -2.50 5.55
CA ASN A 127 23.52 -1.93 5.40
C ASN A 127 23.02 -1.99 3.94
N TRP A 128 23.92 -1.74 2.99
CA TRP A 128 23.62 -1.88 1.56
C TRP A 128 23.16 -3.30 1.23
N LYS A 129 23.90 -4.33 1.69
CA LYS A 129 23.53 -5.74 1.48
C LYS A 129 22.15 -6.06 2.07
N LEU A 130 21.85 -5.58 3.27
CA LEU A 130 20.55 -5.78 3.92
C LEU A 130 19.41 -5.13 3.12
N LEU A 131 19.61 -3.90 2.65
CA LEU A 131 18.63 -3.19 1.83
C LEU A 131 18.42 -3.89 0.47
N GLN A 132 19.49 -4.29 -0.21
CA GLN A 132 19.37 -5.01 -1.49
C GLN A 132 18.69 -6.37 -1.30
N LYS A 133 18.98 -7.08 -0.20
CA LYS A 133 18.25 -8.32 0.13
C LYS A 133 16.77 -8.02 0.32
N TRP A 134 16.41 -7.01 1.10
CA TRP A 134 15.01 -6.65 1.33
C TRP A 134 14.28 -6.28 0.04
N VAL A 135 14.89 -5.47 -0.84
CA VAL A 135 14.30 -5.07 -2.13
C VAL A 135 14.11 -6.26 -3.08
N SER A 136 15.04 -7.22 -3.07
CA SER A 136 14.99 -8.40 -3.97
C SER A 136 14.18 -9.57 -3.41
N ASP A 137 13.72 -9.54 -2.15
CA ASP A 137 12.98 -10.61 -1.49
C ASP A 137 11.47 -10.46 -1.64
N GLY A 138 11.03 -10.07 -2.84
CA GLY A 138 9.61 -9.93 -3.15
C GLY A 138 8.90 -11.29 -3.18
N ILE A 139 7.62 -11.29 -2.82
CA ILE A 139 6.73 -12.45 -2.94
C ILE A 139 5.70 -12.23 -4.06
N PRO A 140 5.19 -13.29 -4.71
CA PRO A 140 4.14 -13.15 -5.70
C PRO A 140 2.90 -12.46 -5.13
N PHE A 141 2.33 -11.52 -5.90
CA PHE A 141 1.14 -10.78 -5.49
C PHE A 141 -0.13 -11.52 -5.95
N PRO A 142 -1.11 -11.76 -5.07
CA PRO A 142 -2.40 -12.36 -5.43
C PRO A 142 -3.11 -11.61 -6.57
N GLY A 143 -3.40 -12.29 -7.68
CA GLY A 143 -3.89 -11.65 -8.91
C GLY A 143 -5.14 -10.79 -8.72
N GLU A 144 -6.18 -11.30 -8.05
CA GLU A 144 -7.41 -10.53 -7.80
C GLU A 144 -7.20 -9.28 -6.93
N ALA A 145 -6.28 -9.35 -5.96
CA ALA A 145 -5.94 -8.18 -5.15
C ALA A 145 -5.14 -7.16 -5.97
N TYR A 146 -4.25 -7.62 -6.86
CA TYR A 146 -3.53 -6.75 -7.78
C TYR A 146 -4.48 -6.11 -8.80
N ARG A 147 -5.39 -6.88 -9.40
CA ARG A 147 -6.45 -6.38 -10.29
C ARG A 147 -7.23 -5.25 -9.66
N GLN A 148 -7.69 -5.48 -8.43
CA GLN A 148 -8.43 -4.47 -7.68
C GLN A 148 -7.58 -3.23 -7.38
N TRP A 149 -6.33 -3.41 -6.96
CA TRP A 149 -5.42 -2.30 -6.69
C TRP A 149 -5.18 -1.42 -7.92
N ILE A 150 -4.88 -2.02 -9.07
CA ILE A 150 -4.65 -1.26 -10.30
C ILE A 150 -5.94 -0.59 -10.78
N ARG A 151 -7.05 -1.33 -10.83
CA ARG A 151 -8.32 -0.82 -11.34
C ARG A 151 -8.90 0.30 -10.48
N ASP A 152 -9.08 0.03 -9.19
CA ASP A 152 -9.81 0.95 -8.32
C ASP A 152 -8.97 2.17 -7.94
N PHE A 153 -7.65 2.04 -7.86
CA PHE A 153 -6.76 3.12 -7.42
C PHE A 153 -6.05 3.77 -8.60
N TYR A 154 -5.20 3.04 -9.34
CA TYR A 154 -4.43 3.66 -10.43
C TYR A 154 -5.28 4.11 -11.62
N GLN A 155 -6.22 3.29 -12.09
CA GLN A 155 -6.99 3.60 -13.29
C GLN A 155 -8.19 4.50 -12.98
N GLN A 156 -8.94 4.19 -11.92
CA GLN A 156 -10.21 4.85 -11.64
C GLN A 156 -10.12 5.90 -10.52
N ASN A 157 -9.04 5.90 -9.71
CA ASN A 157 -8.82 6.81 -8.59
C ASN A 157 -10.03 6.93 -7.65
N LYS A 158 -10.70 5.80 -7.38
CA LYS A 158 -11.98 5.75 -6.66
C LYS A 158 -11.89 6.25 -5.23
N LEU A 159 -10.70 6.18 -4.62
CA LEU A 159 -10.54 6.55 -3.22
C LEU A 159 -10.82 8.03 -2.99
N ILE A 160 -10.14 8.91 -3.73
CA ILE A 160 -10.29 10.36 -3.56
C ILE A 160 -11.60 10.87 -4.18
N LYS A 161 -12.11 10.17 -5.20
CA LYS A 161 -13.43 10.45 -5.81
C LYS A 161 -14.60 10.04 -4.91
N GLY A 162 -14.34 9.28 -3.84
CA GLY A 162 -15.39 8.81 -2.93
C GLY A 162 -16.27 7.71 -3.51
N ASP A 163 -15.77 6.98 -4.51
CA ASP A 163 -16.49 5.89 -5.21
C ASP A 163 -15.99 4.50 -4.82
N LEU A 164 -15.00 4.42 -3.91
CA LEU A 164 -14.43 3.15 -3.49
C LEU A 164 -15.45 2.34 -2.67
N VAL A 165 -15.64 1.09 -3.07
CA VAL A 165 -16.51 0.12 -2.39
C VAL A 165 -15.72 -1.14 -2.10
N ILE A 166 -15.71 -1.57 -0.83
CA ILE A 166 -15.04 -2.79 -0.36
C ILE A 166 -16.12 -3.75 0.18
N ARG A 167 -16.28 -4.93 -0.44
CA ARG A 167 -17.39 -5.88 -0.19
C ARG A 167 -18.76 -5.22 0.04
N GLY A 168 -19.15 -4.32 -0.87
CA GLY A 168 -20.45 -3.64 -0.81
C GLY A 168 -20.54 -2.50 0.21
N ARG A 169 -19.46 -2.21 0.95
CA ARG A 169 -19.40 -1.10 1.90
C ARG A 169 -18.68 0.09 1.26
N LYS A 170 -19.39 1.21 1.11
CA LYS A 170 -18.82 2.45 0.58
C LYS A 170 -17.80 3.01 1.57
N VAL A 171 -16.64 3.43 1.07
CA VAL A 171 -15.60 4.07 1.85
C VAL A 171 -15.86 5.58 1.87
N THR A 172 -16.19 6.10 3.05
CA THR A 172 -16.47 7.54 3.25
C THR A 172 -15.62 8.08 4.38
N TYR A 173 -14.70 8.99 4.08
CA TYR A 173 -13.90 9.63 5.11
C TYR A 173 -14.71 10.71 5.86
N PRO A 174 -14.60 10.78 7.18
CA PRO A 174 -15.22 11.86 7.94
C PRO A 174 -14.63 13.20 7.53
N THR A 175 -15.51 14.17 7.36
CA THR A 175 -15.18 15.56 7.11
C THR A 175 -14.75 16.25 8.41
N VAL A 176 -14.23 17.48 8.30
CA VAL A 176 -13.95 18.33 9.46
C VAL A 176 -15.22 18.59 10.27
N GLY A 177 -16.39 18.69 9.62
CA GLY A 177 -17.69 18.85 10.28
C GLY A 177 -18.04 17.66 11.16
N ASP A 178 -17.91 16.44 10.63
CA ASP A 178 -18.18 15.19 11.36
C ASP A 178 -17.30 15.06 12.61
N TRP A 179 -16.06 15.56 12.53
CA TRP A 179 -15.12 15.58 13.65
C TRP A 179 -15.52 16.56 14.75
N LEU A 180 -16.01 17.74 14.38
CA LEU A 180 -16.45 18.76 15.33
C LEU A 180 -17.70 18.30 16.09
N GLU A 181 -18.67 17.68 15.40
CA GLU A 181 -19.88 17.14 16.03
C GLU A 181 -19.59 16.01 17.02
N LYS A 182 -18.63 15.13 16.70
CA LYS A 182 -18.21 14.08 17.65
C LYS A 182 -17.60 14.64 18.93
N ARG A 183 -16.82 15.73 18.83
CA ARG A 183 -16.19 16.37 19.99
C ARG A 183 -17.14 17.20 20.82
N SER A 184 -18.21 17.75 20.24
CA SER A 184 -19.24 18.46 21.01
C SER A 184 -20.14 17.53 21.83
N ASN A 185 -20.16 16.24 21.48
CA ASN A 185 -20.98 15.21 22.12
C ASN A 185 -20.20 14.31 23.12
N GLN A 186 -18.93 14.64 23.41
CA GLN A 186 -18.10 14.05 24.47
C GLN A 186 -17.90 15.05 25.60
#